data_AF-A0A379JHQ1-F1
#
_entry.id   AF-A0A379JHQ1-F1
#
_cell.length_a   1.000
_cell.length_b   1.000
_cell.length_c   1.000
_cell.angle_alpha   90.00
_cell.angle_beta   90.00
_cell.angle_gamma   90.00
#
_symmetry.space_group_name_H-M   'P 1'
#
loop_
_entity.id
_entity.type
_entity.pdbx_description
1 polymer ?
#
loop_
_entity_poly.entity_id
_entity_poly.type
_entity_poly.pdbx_seq_one_letter_code
_entity_poly.pdbx_strand_id
1 'polypeptide(L)'
;MRSDCQEIPDGFSKEDADKAETMEAQLAATSGEVTAFAAPGCQVYWPAPYEVCGAIRDKYNSLGGPNSFLLYPTSNELTNPDGVGKRSTFQNGPIYWSPWGGAHPVVNHFFAAWQRNGWEGGPLGYPTSDELVNPDGIGRRQYFDGGTVYWKLNEAYYVAGAVRDRWGEIGWEQGLLGYPVSDETTTADGVGRFNRFENGSIYWHPSTGAYEVTGQIHDTWAAEGYETGPHGYPIEPPRPVDGTVRFTQQFQHGEITGYADVIAQIADLLQIGDLDEIYRTGKEVIEEVGMATDEGFHAVLDRVQGSYDEVQEVSDGGNSTNCDFIPPGNDRTNRGDVFFSDATSYRVANHGHNGIFVRNDHTGGTDDIWTVEAVDEELGVRLLKGDARKGVCRPIYLSVNTDNATRDAAAAFAEQQVGKGYNGNFLLTRTQVYDDSYNCSQLVWAAYKHASGGGLDISERYPYQPPNFGVYPIDILKSHNTRRFE
;
A
#
# COMPACT_ATOMS: atom_id res chain seq x y z
N MET A 1 -17.28 -47.45 -28.73
CA MET A 1 -17.24 -46.06 -28.26
C MET A 1 -15.85 -45.78 -27.69
N ARG A 2 -15.34 -44.53 -27.72
CA ARG A 2 -14.06 -44.15 -27.09
C ARG A 2 -14.07 -44.55 -25.61
N SER A 3 -15.22 -44.44 -24.94
CA SER A 3 -15.47 -44.91 -23.56
C SER A 3 -15.19 -46.42 -23.31
N ASP A 4 -15.09 -47.24 -24.36
CA ASP A 4 -14.76 -48.67 -24.27
C ASP A 4 -13.25 -48.94 -24.31
N CYS A 5 -12.46 -47.94 -24.73
CA CYS A 5 -11.04 -48.10 -25.05
C CYS A 5 -10.13 -47.05 -24.40
N GLN A 6 -10.70 -45.97 -23.85
CA GLN A 6 -10.01 -44.86 -23.22
C GLN A 6 -10.49 -44.71 -21.77
N GLU A 7 -9.58 -44.25 -20.89
CA GLU A 7 -9.92 -43.91 -19.52
C GLU A 7 -10.85 -42.69 -19.50
N ILE A 8 -11.93 -42.78 -18.74
CA ILE A 8 -12.92 -41.69 -18.61
C ILE A 8 -12.42 -40.73 -17.52
N PRO A 9 -12.28 -39.43 -17.82
CA PRO A 9 -11.91 -38.43 -16.83
C PRO A 9 -12.79 -38.46 -15.58
N ASP A 10 -12.16 -38.23 -14.42
CA ASP A 10 -12.86 -38.15 -13.13
C ASP A 10 -14.03 -37.15 -13.18
N GLY A 11 -15.16 -37.54 -12.60
CA GLY A 11 -16.39 -36.75 -12.59
C GLY A 11 -17.38 -37.06 -13.72
N PHE A 12 -17.05 -37.96 -14.64
CA PHE A 12 -17.95 -38.41 -15.71
C PHE A 12 -18.23 -39.92 -15.63
N SER A 13 -19.47 -40.30 -15.92
CA SER A 13 -19.85 -41.71 -16.05
C SER A 13 -19.58 -42.24 -17.47
N LYS A 14 -19.58 -43.57 -17.61
CA LYS A 14 -19.57 -44.21 -18.94
C LYS A 14 -20.78 -43.79 -19.78
N GLU A 15 -21.95 -43.62 -19.16
CA GLU A 15 -23.16 -43.18 -19.84
C GLU A 15 -23.01 -41.75 -20.39
N ASP A 16 -22.40 -40.84 -19.63
CA ASP A 16 -22.10 -39.47 -20.09
C ASP A 16 -21.17 -39.48 -21.30
N ALA A 17 -20.09 -40.26 -21.22
CA ALA A 17 -19.12 -40.41 -22.30
C ALA A 17 -19.75 -41.00 -23.57
N ASP A 18 -20.57 -42.05 -23.43
CA ASP A 18 -21.30 -42.69 -24.52
C ASP A 18 -22.28 -41.72 -25.19
N LYS A 19 -22.98 -40.93 -24.37
CA LYS A 19 -23.91 -39.91 -24.84
C LYS A 19 -23.18 -38.80 -25.59
N ALA A 20 -22.05 -38.33 -25.06
CA ALA A 20 -21.23 -37.30 -25.72
C ALA A 20 -20.75 -37.77 -27.10
N GLU A 21 -20.30 -39.02 -27.24
CA GLU A 21 -19.90 -39.59 -28.53
C GLU A 21 -21.06 -39.69 -29.52
N THR A 22 -22.24 -40.08 -29.03
CA THR A 22 -23.44 -40.15 -29.87
C THR A 22 -23.82 -38.75 -30.37
N MET A 23 -23.73 -37.73 -29.52
CA MET A 23 -23.99 -36.34 -29.88
C MET A 23 -22.95 -35.81 -30.89
N GLU A 24 -21.66 -36.07 -30.68
CA GLU A 24 -20.60 -35.73 -31.64
C GLU A 24 -20.87 -36.35 -33.02
N ALA A 25 -21.27 -37.63 -33.08
CA ALA A 25 -21.59 -38.31 -34.33
C ALA A 25 -22.82 -37.71 -35.03
N GLN A 26 -23.85 -37.32 -34.26
CA GLN A 26 -25.05 -36.65 -34.79
C GLN A 26 -24.72 -35.27 -35.39
N LEU A 27 -23.88 -34.48 -34.72
CA LEU A 27 -23.41 -33.19 -35.23
C LEU A 27 -22.59 -33.34 -36.52
N ALA A 28 -21.70 -34.34 -36.57
CA ALA A 28 -20.93 -34.64 -37.78
C ALA A 28 -21.85 -35.04 -38.95
N ALA A 29 -22.89 -35.84 -38.69
CA ALA A 29 -23.86 -36.24 -39.71
C ALA A 29 -24.70 -35.06 -40.23
N THR A 30 -25.15 -34.17 -39.34
CA THR A 30 -25.96 -32.98 -39.72
C THR A 30 -25.14 -31.87 -40.39
N SER A 31 -23.82 -31.80 -40.18
CA SER A 31 -22.97 -30.84 -40.88
C SER A 31 -22.91 -31.04 -42.41
N GLY A 32 -23.28 -32.22 -42.90
CA GLY A 32 -23.38 -32.56 -44.32
C GLY A 32 -24.77 -32.34 -44.95
N GLU A 33 -25.81 -32.14 -44.14
CA GLU A 33 -27.18 -31.87 -44.59
C GLU A 33 -27.64 -30.51 -44.08
N VAL A 34 -27.79 -29.54 -44.99
CA VAL A 34 -28.34 -28.21 -44.65
C VAL A 34 -29.79 -28.38 -44.19
N THR A 35 -30.00 -28.48 -42.87
CA THR A 35 -31.32 -28.52 -42.25
C THR A 35 -31.54 -27.26 -41.42
N ALA A 36 -32.76 -26.72 -41.47
CA ALA A 36 -33.13 -25.43 -40.87
C ALA A 36 -33.15 -25.42 -39.31
N PHE A 37 -32.72 -26.49 -38.66
CA PHE A 37 -32.84 -26.68 -37.20
C PHE A 37 -31.53 -27.03 -36.48
N ALA A 38 -30.42 -27.28 -37.19
CA ALA A 38 -29.11 -27.38 -36.53
C ALA A 38 -28.60 -25.97 -36.21
N ALA A 39 -28.36 -25.66 -34.93
CA ALA A 39 -27.70 -24.41 -34.57
C ALA A 39 -26.30 -24.39 -35.23
N PRO A 40 -26.02 -23.43 -36.14
CA PRO A 40 -24.78 -23.46 -36.91
C PRO A 40 -23.57 -23.34 -35.97
N GLY A 41 -22.64 -24.29 -36.08
CA GLY A 41 -21.37 -24.24 -35.37
C GLY A 41 -21.44 -24.71 -33.91
N CYS A 42 -22.14 -25.79 -33.59
CA CYS A 42 -22.02 -26.46 -32.30
C CYS A 42 -20.86 -27.48 -32.26
N GLN A 43 -20.34 -27.74 -31.07
CA GLN A 43 -19.35 -28.78 -30.79
C GLN A 43 -19.64 -29.42 -29.43
N VAL A 44 -19.41 -30.73 -29.34
CA VAL A 44 -19.46 -31.49 -28.08
C VAL A 44 -18.02 -31.77 -27.63
N TYR A 45 -17.81 -31.76 -26.31
CA TYR A 45 -16.49 -31.89 -25.69
C TYR A 45 -16.47 -33.13 -24.82
N TRP A 46 -16.13 -34.27 -25.43
CA TRP A 46 -16.05 -35.55 -24.71
C TRP A 46 -15.19 -35.44 -23.44
N PRO A 47 -15.60 -36.03 -22.30
CA PRO A 47 -16.79 -36.88 -22.11
C PRO A 47 -18.07 -36.12 -21.73
N ALA A 48 -18.10 -34.79 -21.80
CA ALA A 48 -19.25 -33.99 -21.37
C ALA A 48 -20.38 -34.02 -22.42
N PRO A 49 -21.61 -34.45 -22.06
CA PRO A 49 -22.71 -34.61 -23.00
C PRO A 49 -23.49 -33.30 -23.22
N TYR A 50 -22.77 -32.23 -23.58
CA TYR A 50 -23.31 -30.89 -23.82
C TYR A 50 -22.77 -30.27 -25.11
N GLU A 51 -23.64 -29.56 -25.82
CA GLU A 51 -23.30 -28.79 -27.02
C GLU A 51 -22.98 -27.34 -26.66
N VAL A 52 -21.78 -26.89 -27.03
CA VAL A 52 -21.42 -25.47 -26.98
C VAL A 52 -21.43 -24.94 -28.41
N CYS A 53 -22.09 -23.81 -28.64
CA CYS A 53 -22.38 -23.31 -29.98
C CYS A 53 -21.84 -21.90 -30.23
N GLY A 54 -21.72 -21.56 -31.52
CA GLY A 54 -21.48 -20.19 -31.99
C GLY A 54 -20.26 -19.51 -31.36
N ALA A 55 -20.42 -18.23 -31.03
CA ALA A 55 -19.34 -17.41 -30.47
C ALA A 55 -18.86 -17.90 -29.10
N ILE A 56 -19.73 -18.53 -28.31
CA ILE A 56 -19.35 -19.12 -27.01
C ILE A 56 -18.40 -20.29 -27.23
N ARG A 57 -18.70 -21.16 -28.20
CA ARG A 57 -17.80 -22.27 -28.60
C ARG A 57 -16.46 -21.74 -29.09
N ASP A 58 -16.49 -20.74 -29.98
CA ASP A 58 -15.28 -20.17 -30.54
C ASP A 58 -14.39 -19.57 -29.45
N LYS A 59 -15.01 -18.87 -28.49
CA LYS A 59 -14.32 -18.36 -27.31
C LYS A 59 -13.73 -19.48 -26.47
N TYR A 60 -14.53 -20.47 -26.12
CA TYR A 60 -14.08 -21.61 -25.31
C TYR A 60 -12.91 -22.35 -25.97
N ASN A 61 -12.97 -22.59 -27.28
CA ASN A 61 -11.87 -23.16 -28.06
C ASN A 61 -10.61 -22.28 -28.03
N SER A 62 -10.75 -20.96 -28.16
CA SER A 62 -9.61 -20.03 -28.10
C SER A 62 -8.89 -20.04 -26.74
N LEU A 63 -9.59 -20.41 -25.67
CA LEU A 63 -9.03 -20.54 -24.33
C LEU A 63 -8.36 -21.91 -24.09
N GLY A 64 -8.47 -22.85 -25.02
CA GLY A 64 -7.97 -24.22 -24.90
C GLY A 64 -9.01 -25.28 -24.57
N GLY A 65 -10.31 -24.94 -24.61
CA GLY A 65 -11.41 -25.89 -24.40
C GLY A 65 -11.33 -26.58 -23.04
N PRO A 66 -11.46 -27.91 -22.95
CA PRO A 66 -11.38 -28.65 -21.69
C PRO A 66 -10.05 -28.53 -20.94
N ASN A 67 -8.97 -28.12 -21.63
CA ASN A 67 -7.67 -27.87 -21.02
C ASN A 67 -7.53 -26.43 -20.47
N SER A 68 -8.54 -25.59 -20.65
CA SER A 68 -8.57 -24.23 -20.11
C SER A 68 -8.96 -24.25 -18.62
N PHE A 69 -8.85 -23.08 -17.98
CA PHE A 69 -9.29 -22.89 -16.60
C PHE A 69 -10.80 -23.14 -16.38
N LEU A 70 -11.62 -23.15 -17.44
CA LEU A 70 -13.07 -23.39 -17.35
C LEU A 70 -13.41 -24.88 -17.20
N LEU A 71 -12.49 -25.78 -17.57
CA LEU A 71 -12.69 -27.22 -17.65
C LEU A 71 -13.91 -27.57 -18.52
N TYR A 72 -14.65 -28.64 -18.22
CA TYR A 72 -15.70 -29.16 -19.10
C TYR A 72 -17.01 -28.35 -19.04
N PRO A 73 -17.80 -28.31 -20.14
CA PRO A 73 -19.12 -27.72 -20.15
C PRO A 73 -20.10 -28.50 -19.24
N THR A 74 -21.04 -27.77 -18.64
CA THR A 74 -22.09 -28.30 -17.75
C THR A 74 -23.50 -27.95 -18.22
N SER A 75 -23.64 -27.24 -19.34
CA SER A 75 -24.92 -26.97 -20.00
C SER A 75 -24.75 -26.87 -21.51
N ASN A 76 -25.87 -27.07 -22.23
CA ASN A 76 -26.00 -26.54 -23.59
C ASN A 76 -26.03 -25.00 -23.57
N GLU A 77 -26.10 -24.36 -24.74
CA GLU A 77 -26.38 -22.92 -24.82
C GLU A 77 -27.78 -22.58 -24.27
N LEU A 78 -27.80 -21.64 -23.32
CA LEU A 78 -28.99 -21.11 -22.68
C LEU A 78 -29.24 -19.68 -23.18
N THR A 79 -30.51 -19.29 -23.30
CA THR A 79 -30.87 -17.88 -23.47
C THR A 79 -30.91 -17.22 -22.09
N ASN A 80 -30.31 -16.03 -21.97
CA ASN A 80 -30.31 -15.30 -20.72
C ASN A 80 -31.73 -14.80 -20.37
N PRO A 81 -32.04 -14.66 -19.07
CA PRO A 81 -33.32 -14.13 -18.58
C PRO A 81 -33.83 -12.85 -19.23
N ASP A 82 -32.94 -11.96 -19.69
CA ASP A 82 -33.29 -10.71 -20.38
C ASP A 82 -33.77 -10.92 -21.83
N GLY A 83 -33.62 -12.14 -22.37
CA GLY A 83 -34.01 -12.52 -23.73
C GLY A 83 -33.04 -12.05 -24.81
N VAL A 84 -31.91 -11.44 -24.45
CA VAL A 84 -30.97 -10.86 -25.42
C VAL A 84 -29.78 -11.77 -25.66
N GLY A 85 -29.00 -12.02 -24.61
CA GLY A 85 -27.75 -12.76 -24.72
C GLY A 85 -27.90 -14.26 -24.54
N LYS A 86 -26.76 -14.93 -24.70
CA LYS A 86 -26.62 -16.37 -24.53
C LYS A 86 -25.58 -16.66 -23.45
N ARG A 87 -25.65 -17.84 -22.86
CA ARG A 87 -24.59 -18.37 -22.00
C ARG A 87 -24.48 -19.88 -22.08
N SER A 88 -23.29 -20.39 -21.88
CA SER A 88 -23.06 -21.79 -21.50
C SER A 88 -22.31 -21.81 -20.18
N THR A 89 -22.66 -22.77 -19.31
CA THR A 89 -21.96 -22.96 -18.04
C THR A 89 -20.88 -24.02 -18.19
N PHE A 90 -19.77 -23.81 -17.49
CA PHE A 90 -18.66 -24.75 -17.37
C PHE A 90 -18.39 -25.00 -15.89
N GLN A 91 -17.58 -26.01 -15.56
CA GLN A 91 -17.31 -26.38 -14.16
C GLN A 91 -16.79 -25.21 -13.33
N ASN A 92 -15.93 -24.36 -13.90
CA ASN A 92 -15.33 -23.21 -13.20
C ASN A 92 -15.93 -21.85 -13.59
N GLY A 93 -17.13 -21.85 -14.17
CA GLY A 93 -17.91 -20.65 -14.42
C GLY A 93 -18.42 -20.55 -15.86
N PRO A 94 -19.22 -19.52 -16.16
CA PRO A 94 -19.87 -19.37 -17.45
C PRO A 94 -19.04 -18.58 -18.47
N ILE A 95 -19.34 -18.80 -19.74
CA ILE A 95 -19.08 -17.83 -20.81
C ILE A 95 -20.43 -17.22 -21.21
N TYR A 96 -20.47 -15.89 -21.17
CA TYR A 96 -21.62 -15.09 -21.61
C TYR A 96 -21.34 -14.50 -22.98
N TRP A 97 -22.39 -14.36 -23.78
CA TRP A 97 -22.35 -13.70 -25.07
C TRP A 97 -23.46 -12.66 -25.20
N SER A 98 -23.14 -11.50 -25.77
CA SER A 98 -24.10 -10.49 -26.21
C SER A 98 -23.76 -10.01 -27.64
N PRO A 99 -24.73 -9.45 -28.38
CA PRO A 99 -24.49 -9.03 -29.76
C PRO A 99 -23.52 -7.84 -29.90
N TRP A 100 -23.30 -7.07 -28.83
CA TRP A 100 -22.36 -5.93 -28.81
C TRP A 100 -21.05 -6.24 -28.10
N GLY A 101 -21.08 -7.04 -27.03
CA GLY A 101 -19.91 -7.39 -26.24
C GLY A 101 -19.15 -8.59 -26.77
N GLY A 102 -19.79 -9.49 -27.52
CA GLY A 102 -19.18 -10.76 -27.90
C GLY A 102 -19.16 -11.76 -26.75
N ALA A 103 -18.36 -12.83 -26.88
CA ALA A 103 -18.33 -13.93 -25.91
C ALA A 103 -17.14 -13.80 -24.94
N HIS A 104 -17.42 -13.74 -23.64
CA HIS A 104 -16.43 -13.56 -22.58
C HIS A 104 -16.68 -14.46 -21.37
N PRO A 105 -15.64 -15.09 -20.80
CA PRO A 105 -15.74 -15.78 -19.52
C PRO A 105 -15.88 -14.76 -18.38
N VAL A 106 -16.76 -15.03 -17.42
CA VAL A 106 -16.86 -14.27 -16.17
C VAL A 106 -16.78 -15.25 -15.03
N VAL A 107 -15.66 -15.26 -14.30
CA VAL A 107 -15.34 -16.32 -13.32
C VAL A 107 -14.85 -15.76 -12.00
N ASN A 108 -14.71 -16.63 -10.99
CA ASN A 108 -14.11 -16.31 -9.69
C ASN A 108 -14.72 -15.04 -9.04
N HIS A 109 -13.88 -14.14 -8.54
CA HIS A 109 -14.32 -12.92 -7.87
C HIS A 109 -15.08 -11.96 -8.80
N PHE A 110 -14.76 -11.94 -10.10
CA PHE A 110 -15.53 -11.15 -11.08
C PHE A 110 -16.97 -11.66 -11.18
N PHE A 111 -17.16 -12.97 -11.24
CA PHE A 111 -18.49 -13.57 -11.25
C PHE A 111 -19.24 -13.29 -9.94
N ALA A 112 -18.56 -13.37 -8.79
CA ALA A 112 -19.18 -13.10 -7.50
C ALA A 112 -19.63 -11.63 -7.35
N ALA A 113 -18.83 -10.67 -7.82
CA ALA A 113 -19.18 -9.26 -7.82
C ALA A 113 -20.34 -8.97 -8.79
N TRP A 114 -20.25 -9.48 -10.01
CA TRP A 114 -21.30 -9.31 -11.02
C TRP A 114 -22.63 -9.95 -10.59
N GLN A 115 -22.59 -11.14 -10.00
CA GLN A 115 -23.74 -11.82 -9.39
C GLN A 115 -24.40 -10.96 -8.31
N ARG A 116 -23.62 -10.39 -7.40
CA ARG A 116 -24.15 -9.57 -6.29
C ARG A 116 -24.86 -8.31 -6.79
N ASN A 117 -24.55 -7.90 -8.01
CA ASN A 117 -25.11 -6.74 -8.69
C ASN A 117 -26.14 -7.11 -9.77
N GLY A 118 -26.66 -8.33 -9.78
CA GLY A 118 -27.80 -8.72 -10.62
C GLY A 118 -27.44 -9.25 -12.02
N TRP A 119 -26.20 -9.66 -12.23
CA TRP A 119 -25.70 -10.18 -13.52
C TRP A 119 -26.03 -9.25 -14.70
N GLU A 120 -26.43 -9.81 -15.85
CA GLU A 120 -26.76 -9.07 -17.07
C GLU A 120 -27.99 -8.17 -16.93
N GLY A 121 -28.88 -8.47 -15.97
CA GLY A 121 -30.03 -7.62 -15.65
C GLY A 121 -29.68 -6.45 -14.73
N GLY A 122 -28.45 -6.42 -14.21
CA GLY A 122 -27.92 -5.39 -13.33
C GLY A 122 -27.35 -4.17 -14.05
N PRO A 123 -26.86 -3.17 -13.29
CA PRO A 123 -26.29 -1.95 -13.87
C PRO A 123 -25.04 -2.19 -14.72
N LEU A 124 -24.34 -3.31 -14.52
CA LEU A 124 -23.16 -3.65 -15.31
C LEU A 124 -23.49 -4.16 -16.71
N GLY A 125 -24.63 -4.81 -16.91
CA GLY A 125 -24.95 -5.47 -18.19
C GLY A 125 -23.99 -6.63 -18.50
N TYR A 126 -23.60 -6.77 -19.78
CA TYR A 126 -22.76 -7.87 -20.24
C TYR A 126 -21.26 -7.56 -20.15
N PRO A 127 -20.41 -8.60 -20.01
CA PRO A 127 -18.97 -8.43 -20.15
C PRO A 127 -18.59 -8.04 -21.59
N THR A 128 -17.63 -7.13 -21.72
CA THR A 128 -17.09 -6.64 -23.00
C THR A 128 -15.60 -6.91 -23.16
N SER A 129 -14.99 -7.54 -22.15
CA SER A 129 -13.62 -8.02 -22.20
C SER A 129 -13.46 -9.31 -21.42
N ASP A 130 -12.35 -9.99 -21.66
CA ASP A 130 -11.81 -10.95 -20.70
C ASP A 130 -11.22 -10.20 -19.49
N GLU A 131 -10.73 -10.98 -18.52
CA GLU A 131 -9.93 -10.48 -17.41
C GLU A 131 -8.59 -9.90 -17.91
N LEU A 132 -8.25 -8.71 -17.44
CA LEU A 132 -7.05 -7.97 -17.78
C LEU A 132 -6.24 -7.70 -16.51
N VAL A 133 -4.91 -7.77 -16.61
CA VAL A 133 -4.00 -7.35 -15.54
C VAL A 133 -3.92 -5.83 -15.53
N ASN A 134 -3.99 -5.21 -14.35
CA ASN A 134 -3.88 -3.76 -14.22
C ASN A 134 -2.42 -3.28 -14.45
N PRO A 135 -2.23 -2.02 -14.87
CA PRO A 135 -0.91 -1.42 -15.07
C PRO A 135 0.07 -1.52 -13.89
N ASP A 136 -0.44 -1.56 -12.66
CA ASP A 136 0.38 -1.73 -11.44
C ASP A 136 0.94 -3.16 -11.26
N GLY A 137 0.45 -4.13 -12.04
CA GLY A 137 0.83 -5.53 -11.93
C GLY A 137 0.28 -6.26 -10.70
N ILE A 138 -0.56 -5.61 -9.89
CA ILE A 138 -1.10 -6.14 -8.64
C ILE A 138 -2.52 -6.67 -8.87
N GLY A 139 -3.41 -5.80 -9.32
CA GLY A 139 -4.82 -6.12 -9.48
C GLY A 139 -5.19 -6.54 -10.89
N ARG A 140 -6.48 -6.80 -11.04
CA ARG A 140 -7.07 -7.21 -12.31
C ARG A 140 -8.37 -6.46 -12.52
N ARG A 141 -8.81 -6.36 -13.77
CA ARG A 141 -10.10 -5.77 -14.12
C ARG A 141 -10.79 -6.50 -15.25
N GLN A 142 -12.10 -6.36 -15.32
CA GLN A 142 -12.91 -6.81 -16.43
C GLN A 142 -13.91 -5.73 -16.81
N TYR A 143 -14.00 -5.42 -18.09
CA TYR A 143 -14.93 -4.43 -18.62
C TYR A 143 -16.31 -5.05 -18.83
N PHE A 144 -17.32 -4.25 -18.53
CA PHE A 144 -18.73 -4.53 -18.76
C PHE A 144 -19.38 -3.33 -19.47
N ASP A 145 -20.57 -3.52 -20.04
CA ASP A 145 -21.30 -2.46 -20.75
C ASP A 145 -21.47 -1.19 -19.90
N GLY A 146 -21.88 -1.36 -18.64
CA GLY A 146 -22.23 -0.28 -17.73
C GLY A 146 -21.11 0.13 -16.77
N GLY A 147 -19.96 -0.53 -16.79
CA GLY A 147 -18.92 -0.26 -15.80
C GLY A 147 -17.71 -1.19 -15.89
N THR A 148 -16.96 -1.27 -14.80
CA THR A 148 -15.78 -2.13 -14.75
C THR A 148 -15.69 -2.74 -13.37
N VAL A 149 -15.49 -4.05 -13.33
CA VAL A 149 -15.21 -4.76 -12.09
C VAL A 149 -13.70 -4.78 -11.90
N TYR A 150 -13.23 -4.35 -10.75
CA TYR A 150 -11.83 -4.38 -10.34
C TYR A 150 -11.66 -5.38 -9.21
N TRP A 151 -10.54 -6.09 -9.23
CA TRP A 151 -10.16 -7.06 -8.21
C TRP A 151 -8.77 -6.74 -7.66
N LYS A 152 -8.62 -6.84 -6.34
CA LYS A 152 -7.34 -6.80 -5.62
C LYS A 152 -7.40 -7.81 -4.49
N LEU A 153 -6.35 -8.61 -4.35
CA LEU A 153 -6.19 -9.65 -3.31
C LEU A 153 -7.30 -10.72 -3.32
N ASN A 154 -8.42 -10.50 -2.63
CA ASN A 154 -9.46 -11.51 -2.43
C ASN A 154 -10.88 -10.98 -2.68
N GLU A 155 -11.04 -9.72 -3.10
CA GLU A 155 -12.35 -9.12 -3.33
C GLU A 155 -12.38 -8.35 -4.65
N ALA A 156 -13.58 -8.29 -5.23
CA ALA A 156 -13.82 -7.57 -6.47
C ALA A 156 -15.06 -6.70 -6.32
N TYR A 157 -15.00 -5.50 -6.89
CA TYR A 157 -16.04 -4.49 -6.80
C TYR A 157 -16.19 -3.75 -8.12
N TYR A 158 -17.40 -3.31 -8.41
CA TYR A 158 -17.65 -2.54 -9.61
C TYR A 158 -17.66 -1.03 -9.38
N VAL A 159 -17.13 -0.31 -10.36
CA VAL A 159 -17.14 1.15 -10.43
C VAL A 159 -17.72 1.55 -11.78
N ALA A 160 -18.66 2.49 -11.80
CA ALA A 160 -19.35 2.92 -13.01
C ALA A 160 -19.59 4.44 -13.07
N GLY A 161 -20.09 4.88 -14.23
CA GLY A 161 -20.55 6.25 -14.46
C GLY A 161 -19.59 7.35 -14.02
N ALA A 162 -20.15 8.42 -13.47
CA ALA A 162 -19.41 9.61 -13.05
C ALA A 162 -18.41 9.32 -11.92
N VAL A 163 -18.68 8.33 -11.06
CA VAL A 163 -17.74 7.91 -10.01
C VAL A 163 -16.48 7.31 -10.63
N ARG A 164 -16.65 6.40 -11.60
CA ARG A 164 -15.53 5.80 -12.35
C ARG A 164 -14.75 6.87 -13.11
N ASP A 165 -15.44 7.76 -13.79
CA ASP A 165 -14.81 8.80 -14.61
C ASP A 165 -13.96 9.73 -13.72
N ARG A 166 -14.49 10.15 -12.55
CA ARG A 166 -13.73 10.93 -11.57
C ARG A 166 -12.52 10.17 -11.03
N TRP A 167 -12.69 8.90 -10.66
CA TRP A 167 -11.58 8.05 -10.20
C TRP A 167 -10.47 7.96 -11.26
N GLY A 168 -10.85 7.91 -12.54
CA GLY A 168 -9.91 7.91 -13.64
C GLY A 168 -9.14 9.21 -13.84
N GLU A 169 -9.77 10.35 -13.60
CA GLU A 169 -9.12 11.67 -13.63
C GLU A 169 -8.05 11.81 -12.54
N ILE A 170 -8.24 11.14 -11.40
CA ILE A 170 -7.32 11.20 -10.24
C ILE A 170 -6.36 10.00 -10.16
N GLY A 171 -6.19 9.26 -11.26
CA GLY A 171 -5.11 8.28 -11.41
C GLY A 171 -5.49 6.80 -11.25
N TRP A 172 -6.79 6.46 -11.22
CA TRP A 172 -7.26 5.07 -11.07
C TRP A 172 -6.67 4.38 -9.84
N GLU A 173 -6.34 3.09 -9.93
CA GLU A 173 -5.77 2.30 -8.84
C GLU A 173 -4.37 2.76 -8.39
N GLN A 174 -3.67 3.52 -9.23
CA GLN A 174 -2.36 4.11 -8.92
C GLN A 174 -2.48 5.50 -8.28
N GLY A 175 -3.70 6.06 -8.27
CA GLY A 175 -4.01 7.35 -7.67
C GLY A 175 -4.18 7.28 -6.15
N LEU A 176 -4.43 8.45 -5.55
CA LEU A 176 -4.53 8.64 -4.10
C LEU A 176 -5.52 7.66 -3.41
N LEU A 177 -6.63 7.34 -4.08
CA LEU A 177 -7.68 6.50 -3.52
C LEU A 177 -7.35 5.00 -3.48
N GLY A 178 -6.45 4.53 -4.34
CA GLY A 178 -6.19 3.09 -4.51
C GLY A 178 -7.37 2.33 -5.14
N TYR A 179 -7.54 1.07 -4.76
CA TYR A 179 -8.58 0.19 -5.29
C TYR A 179 -9.97 0.44 -4.68
N PRO A 180 -11.07 0.12 -5.40
CA PRO A 180 -12.39 0.12 -4.80
C PRO A 180 -12.50 -0.99 -3.74
N VAL A 181 -13.20 -0.67 -2.64
CA VAL A 181 -13.52 -1.59 -1.53
C VAL A 181 -15.04 -1.72 -1.30
N SER A 182 -15.83 -1.17 -2.22
CA SER A 182 -17.26 -1.40 -2.31
C SER A 182 -17.73 -1.30 -3.75
N ASP A 183 -18.82 -2.00 -4.03
CA ASP A 183 -19.64 -1.75 -5.22
C ASP A 183 -20.26 -0.36 -5.15
N GLU A 184 -20.65 0.18 -6.30
CA GLU A 184 -21.35 1.47 -6.34
C GLU A 184 -22.77 1.30 -5.80
N THR A 185 -23.11 2.06 -4.76
CA THR A 185 -24.42 2.00 -4.11
C THR A 185 -25.07 3.38 -4.04
N THR A 186 -26.38 3.39 -3.81
CA THR A 186 -27.12 4.63 -3.56
C THR A 186 -26.77 5.16 -2.17
N THR A 187 -26.66 6.47 -2.03
CA THR A 187 -26.48 7.15 -0.74
C THR A 187 -27.69 6.98 0.17
N ALA A 188 -27.53 7.23 1.48
CA ALA A 188 -28.55 6.97 2.48
C ALA A 188 -29.79 7.87 2.32
N ASP A 189 -29.63 9.07 1.75
CA ASP A 189 -30.72 9.97 1.40
C ASP A 189 -31.51 9.55 0.14
N GLY A 190 -31.02 8.56 -0.61
CA GLY A 190 -31.63 8.05 -1.83
C GLY A 190 -31.40 8.88 -3.09
N VAL A 191 -30.54 9.91 -3.06
CA VAL A 191 -30.38 10.86 -4.19
C VAL A 191 -29.10 10.60 -4.98
N GLY A 192 -27.98 10.49 -4.29
CA GLY A 192 -26.66 10.29 -4.88
C GLY A 192 -26.24 8.83 -4.99
N ARG A 193 -25.02 8.63 -5.47
CA ARG A 193 -24.35 7.32 -5.55
C ARG A 193 -22.91 7.46 -5.09
N PHE A 194 -22.32 6.39 -4.58
CA PHE A 194 -20.93 6.41 -4.14
C PHE A 194 -20.23 5.06 -4.25
N ASN A 195 -18.91 5.12 -4.36
CA ASN A 195 -18.01 4.00 -4.08
C ASN A 195 -17.08 4.39 -2.93
N ARG A 196 -16.71 3.40 -2.10
CA ARG A 196 -15.57 3.50 -1.20
C ARG A 196 -14.34 2.89 -1.86
N PHE A 197 -13.19 3.48 -1.54
CA PHE A 197 -11.87 3.06 -1.97
C PHE A 197 -10.98 2.85 -0.73
N GLU A 198 -9.76 2.32 -0.93
CA GLU A 198 -8.82 2.03 0.16
C GLU A 198 -8.54 3.27 1.02
N ASN A 199 -8.39 4.45 0.41
CA ASN A 199 -8.02 5.69 1.10
C ASN A 199 -9.07 6.81 0.95
N GLY A 200 -10.35 6.46 0.93
CA GLY A 200 -11.43 7.44 0.91
C GLY A 200 -12.65 6.98 0.13
N SER A 201 -13.41 7.93 -0.41
CA SER A 201 -14.63 7.65 -1.16
C SER A 201 -14.88 8.69 -2.24
N ILE A 202 -15.65 8.34 -3.26
CA ILE A 202 -16.17 9.28 -4.25
C ILE A 202 -17.68 9.27 -4.16
N TYR A 203 -18.27 10.46 -3.98
CA TYR A 203 -19.71 10.67 -3.96
C TYR A 203 -20.14 11.45 -5.18
N TRP A 204 -21.18 10.97 -5.85
CA TRP A 204 -21.87 11.64 -6.93
C TRP A 204 -23.25 12.11 -6.50
N HIS A 205 -23.60 13.34 -6.87
CA HIS A 205 -24.95 13.89 -6.73
C HIS A 205 -25.36 14.64 -8.02
N PRO A 206 -26.64 14.55 -8.47
CA PRO A 206 -27.08 15.13 -9.74
C PRO A 206 -26.88 16.63 -9.89
N SER A 207 -26.84 17.39 -8.78
CA SER A 207 -26.63 18.84 -8.83
C SER A 207 -25.18 19.30 -8.64
N THR A 208 -24.27 18.42 -8.23
CA THR A 208 -22.88 18.81 -7.89
C THR A 208 -21.86 18.06 -8.73
N GLY A 209 -22.12 16.81 -9.11
CA GLY A 209 -21.16 15.96 -9.82
C GLY A 209 -20.51 14.95 -8.87
N ALA A 210 -19.42 14.33 -9.31
CA ALA A 210 -18.69 13.31 -8.56
C ALA A 210 -17.40 13.89 -7.98
N TYR A 211 -17.21 13.79 -6.67
CA TYR A 211 -16.01 14.29 -5.99
C TYR A 211 -15.52 13.32 -4.92
N GLU A 212 -14.20 13.20 -4.84
CA GLU A 212 -13.47 12.44 -3.84
C GLU A 212 -13.45 13.16 -2.50
N VAL A 213 -13.52 12.39 -1.41
CA VAL A 213 -13.33 12.85 -0.04
C VAL A 213 -12.34 11.89 0.62
N THR A 214 -11.22 12.42 1.13
CA THR A 214 -10.07 11.64 1.64
C THR A 214 -9.55 12.20 2.95
N GLY A 215 -8.69 11.47 3.65
CA GLY A 215 -7.99 12.02 4.81
C GLY A 215 -8.90 12.35 5.98
N GLN A 216 -8.41 13.25 6.83
CA GLN A 216 -9.15 13.76 7.98
C GLN A 216 -10.44 14.50 7.58
N ILE A 217 -10.52 15.03 6.35
CA ILE A 217 -11.76 15.61 5.81
C ILE A 217 -12.84 14.51 5.76
N HIS A 218 -12.49 13.35 5.20
CA HIS A 218 -13.38 12.19 5.13
C HIS A 218 -13.77 11.70 6.52
N ASP A 219 -12.82 11.58 7.45
CA ASP A 219 -13.11 11.11 8.82
C ASP A 219 -14.04 12.06 9.58
N THR A 220 -13.82 13.37 9.45
CA THR A 220 -14.68 14.39 10.06
C THR A 220 -16.09 14.32 9.49
N TRP A 221 -16.20 14.30 8.17
CA TRP A 221 -17.48 14.22 7.47
C TRP A 221 -18.23 12.92 7.78
N ALA A 222 -17.52 11.79 7.85
CA ALA A 222 -18.06 10.49 8.25
C ALA A 222 -18.61 10.51 9.68
N ALA A 223 -17.87 11.09 10.63
CA ALA A 223 -18.29 11.22 12.03
C ALA A 223 -19.57 12.08 12.20
N GLU A 224 -19.81 12.99 11.25
CA GLU A 224 -20.99 13.86 11.24
C GLU A 224 -22.18 13.28 10.45
N GLY A 225 -22.05 12.07 9.89
CA GLY A 225 -23.14 11.39 9.20
C GLY A 225 -23.10 11.50 7.66
N TYR A 226 -21.93 11.75 7.08
CA TYR A 226 -21.71 11.82 5.63
C TYR A 226 -22.66 12.83 4.95
N GLU A 227 -23.26 12.45 3.81
CA GLU A 227 -24.14 13.28 3.01
C GLU A 227 -25.45 13.63 3.72
N THR A 228 -25.83 12.85 4.73
CA THR A 228 -26.99 13.13 5.59
C THR A 228 -26.68 14.07 6.75
N GLY A 229 -25.39 14.35 6.96
CA GLY A 229 -24.87 15.23 7.98
C GLY A 229 -25.05 16.73 7.67
N PRO A 230 -24.55 17.60 8.56
CA PRO A 230 -24.73 19.05 8.45
C PRO A 230 -24.07 19.66 7.21
N HIS A 231 -23.01 19.03 6.66
CA HIS A 231 -22.26 19.55 5.50
C HIS A 231 -22.89 19.17 4.15
N GLY A 232 -23.67 18.09 4.07
CA GLY A 232 -24.23 17.58 2.81
C GLY A 232 -23.18 16.96 1.89
N TYR A 233 -23.38 17.03 0.57
CA TYR A 233 -22.45 16.47 -0.43
C TYR A 233 -21.22 17.36 -0.69
N PRO A 234 -20.08 16.77 -1.08
CA PRO A 234 -18.98 17.54 -1.65
C PRO A 234 -19.41 18.21 -2.96
N ILE A 235 -18.92 19.43 -3.20
CA ILE A 235 -19.25 20.22 -4.40
C ILE A 235 -18.04 20.57 -5.27
N GLU A 236 -16.84 20.24 -4.78
CA GLU A 236 -15.58 20.40 -5.51
C GLU A 236 -14.53 19.41 -4.99
N PRO A 237 -13.41 19.21 -5.71
CA PRO A 237 -12.26 18.47 -5.20
C PRO A 237 -11.61 19.15 -3.99
N PRO A 238 -10.95 18.39 -3.08
CA PRO A 238 -10.12 18.99 -2.04
C PRO A 238 -8.98 19.80 -2.66
N ARG A 239 -8.69 20.96 -2.07
CA ARG A 239 -7.61 21.87 -2.51
C ARG A 239 -6.63 22.14 -1.37
N PRO A 240 -5.33 22.31 -1.67
CA PRO A 240 -4.36 22.65 -0.64
C PRO A 240 -4.69 24.01 0.00
N VAL A 241 -4.38 24.15 1.28
CA VAL A 241 -4.46 25.41 2.02
C VAL A 241 -3.08 26.05 2.05
N ASP A 242 -2.97 27.24 1.46
CA ASP A 242 -1.72 27.98 1.32
C ASP A 242 -0.95 28.11 2.64
N GLY A 243 0.31 27.71 2.63
CA GLY A 243 1.20 27.80 3.79
C GLY A 243 0.99 26.71 4.83
N THR A 244 0.24 25.65 4.52
CA THR A 244 0.02 24.48 5.39
C THR A 244 0.12 23.17 4.60
N VAL A 245 0.20 22.03 5.29
CA VAL A 245 0.03 20.70 4.69
C VAL A 245 -1.44 20.26 4.61
N ARG A 246 -2.37 21.14 5.00
CA ARG A 246 -3.80 20.81 5.06
C ARG A 246 -4.45 20.99 3.70
N PHE A 247 -5.53 20.24 3.52
CA PHE A 247 -6.46 20.41 2.44
C PHE A 247 -7.77 20.95 3.00
N THR A 248 -8.48 21.71 2.19
CA THR A 248 -9.84 22.16 2.47
C THR A 248 -10.75 21.73 1.33
N GLN A 249 -12.00 21.40 1.65
CA GLN A 249 -12.98 20.98 0.67
C GLN A 249 -14.32 21.64 0.96
N GLN A 250 -14.96 22.18 -0.08
CA GLN A 250 -16.32 22.71 0.03
C GLN A 250 -17.35 21.58 -0.09
N PHE A 251 -18.36 21.70 0.76
CA PHE A 251 -19.56 20.89 0.75
C PHE A 251 -20.77 21.82 0.52
N GLN A 252 -21.95 21.24 0.31
CA GLN A 252 -23.17 22.01 0.08
C GLN A 252 -23.45 23.04 1.18
N HIS A 253 -23.04 22.75 2.42
CA HIS A 253 -23.36 23.53 3.62
C HIS A 253 -22.15 23.86 4.50
N GLY A 254 -20.99 24.13 3.89
CA GLY A 254 -19.80 24.56 4.62
C GLY A 254 -18.52 24.03 4.01
N GLU A 255 -17.43 24.13 4.75
CA GLU A 255 -16.14 23.59 4.35
C GLU A 255 -15.55 22.78 5.50
N ILE A 256 -14.78 21.75 5.15
CA ILE A 256 -14.00 20.97 6.11
C ILE A 256 -12.53 21.08 5.72
N THR A 257 -11.68 21.32 6.71
CA THR A 257 -10.23 21.42 6.53
C THR A 257 -9.54 20.36 7.38
N GLY A 258 -8.62 19.60 6.78
CA GLY A 258 -7.91 18.51 7.45
C GLY A 258 -6.67 18.05 6.70
N TYR A 259 -5.91 17.15 7.30
CA TYR A 259 -4.74 16.54 6.66
C TYR A 259 -5.15 15.44 5.67
N ALA A 260 -4.33 15.22 4.63
CA ALA A 260 -4.42 14.00 3.82
C ALA A 260 -4.02 12.77 4.65
N ASP A 261 -4.50 11.57 4.28
CA ASP A 261 -4.30 10.34 5.06
C ASP A 261 -2.84 10.05 5.38
N VAL A 262 -1.97 10.09 4.35
CA VAL A 262 -0.52 9.86 4.52
C VAL A 262 0.08 10.86 5.51
N ILE A 263 -0.37 12.11 5.47
CA ILE A 263 0.14 13.18 6.34
C ILE A 263 -0.31 12.96 7.78
N ALA A 264 -1.59 12.63 7.98
CA ALA A 264 -2.12 12.30 9.31
C ALA A 264 -1.44 11.07 9.92
N GLN A 265 -1.26 10.01 9.13
CA GLN A 265 -0.57 8.80 9.57
C GLN A 265 0.88 9.06 9.97
N ILE A 266 1.59 9.91 9.22
CA ILE A 266 2.97 10.29 9.56
C ILE A 266 2.99 11.18 10.80
N ALA A 267 2.04 12.10 10.96
CA ALA A 267 1.89 12.90 12.18
C ALA A 267 1.77 12.01 13.42
N ASP A 268 0.87 11.03 13.35
CA ASP A 268 0.59 10.09 14.43
C ASP A 268 1.79 9.18 14.69
N LEU A 269 2.40 8.65 13.62
CA LEU A 269 3.59 7.81 13.67
C LEU A 269 4.75 8.52 14.38
N LEU A 270 4.95 9.80 14.08
CA LEU A 270 6.07 10.60 14.61
C LEU A 270 5.69 11.42 15.85
N GLN A 271 4.45 11.33 16.33
CA GLN A 271 3.92 12.17 17.40
C GLN A 271 4.16 13.67 17.19
N ILE A 272 4.08 14.12 15.94
CA ILE A 272 4.27 15.53 15.60
C ILE A 272 3.01 16.31 16.01
N GLY A 273 3.16 17.22 16.97
CA GLY A 273 2.04 18.03 17.47
C GLY A 273 1.59 19.17 16.54
N ASP A 274 2.50 19.76 15.75
CA ASP A 274 2.20 20.86 14.82
C ASP A 274 2.89 20.65 13.46
N LEU A 275 2.22 19.91 12.57
CA LEU A 275 2.70 19.68 11.20
C LEU A 275 2.72 20.96 10.35
N ASP A 276 1.93 21.97 10.68
CA ASP A 276 1.91 23.24 9.94
C ASP A 276 3.14 24.08 10.28
N GLU A 277 3.66 23.99 11.51
CA GLU A 277 4.97 24.53 11.88
C GLU A 277 6.10 23.82 11.12
N ILE A 278 6.05 22.50 11.01
CA ILE A 278 7.01 21.74 10.20
C ILE A 278 6.91 22.13 8.73
N TYR A 279 5.70 22.31 8.20
CA TYR A 279 5.52 22.77 6.83
C TYR A 279 6.19 24.12 6.58
N ARG A 280 5.94 25.07 7.48
CA ARG A 280 6.51 26.42 7.40
C ARG A 280 8.03 26.41 7.50
N THR A 281 8.59 25.68 8.46
CA THR A 281 10.05 25.59 8.65
C THR A 281 10.74 24.78 7.55
N GLY A 282 10.10 23.73 7.05
CA GLY A 282 10.61 22.87 5.98
C GLY A 282 10.53 23.49 4.60
N LYS A 283 9.54 24.35 4.36
CA LYS A 283 9.40 25.05 3.09
C LYS A 283 10.66 25.83 2.72
N GLU A 284 11.20 26.60 3.64
CA GLU A 284 12.42 27.40 3.40
C GLU A 284 13.61 26.49 3.04
N VAL A 285 13.77 25.39 3.77
CA VAL A 285 14.84 24.39 3.55
C VAL A 285 14.70 23.67 2.20
N ILE A 286 13.47 23.32 1.82
CA ILE A 286 13.15 22.66 0.55
C ILE A 286 13.36 23.62 -0.63
N GLU A 287 12.93 24.87 -0.50
CA GLU A 287 13.12 25.90 -1.52
C GLU A 287 14.61 26.25 -1.69
N GLU A 288 15.40 26.28 -0.62
CA GLU A 288 16.85 26.51 -0.68
C GLU A 288 17.61 25.46 -1.50
N VAL A 289 17.15 24.22 -1.53
CA VAL A 289 17.73 23.15 -2.36
C VAL A 289 17.15 23.10 -3.78
N GLY A 290 16.31 24.08 -4.15
CA GLY A 290 15.76 24.24 -5.50
C GLY A 290 14.64 23.27 -5.85
N MET A 291 13.98 22.68 -4.84
CA MET A 291 12.83 21.78 -5.02
C MET A 291 11.51 22.52 -4.86
N ALA A 292 10.47 22.06 -5.58
CA ALA A 292 9.11 22.52 -5.31
C ALA A 292 8.67 22.04 -3.92
N THR A 293 7.92 22.88 -3.19
CA THR A 293 7.58 22.60 -1.78
C THR A 293 6.77 21.31 -1.62
N ASP A 294 5.83 21.05 -2.53
CA ASP A 294 5.05 19.82 -2.61
C ASP A 294 5.94 18.59 -2.87
N GLU A 295 6.80 18.64 -3.90
CA GLU A 295 7.74 17.56 -4.22
C GLU A 295 8.70 17.27 -3.05
N GLY A 296 9.22 18.32 -2.40
CA GLY A 296 10.11 18.17 -1.26
C GLY A 296 9.42 17.58 -0.05
N PHE A 297 8.19 17.99 0.25
CA PHE A 297 7.41 17.39 1.35
C PHE A 297 7.06 15.94 1.06
N HIS A 298 6.68 15.58 -0.17
CA HIS A 298 6.48 14.18 -0.55
C HIS A 298 7.75 13.36 -0.32
N ALA A 299 8.91 13.87 -0.72
CA ALA A 299 10.18 13.18 -0.50
C ALA A 299 10.54 13.06 1.00
N VAL A 300 10.21 14.06 1.82
CA VAL A 300 10.34 13.98 3.29
C VAL A 300 9.48 12.84 3.84
N LEU A 301 8.21 12.77 3.44
CA LEU A 301 7.25 11.77 3.94
C LEU A 301 7.63 10.34 3.49
N ASP A 302 7.99 10.17 2.21
CA ASP A 302 8.49 8.88 1.68
C ASP A 302 9.73 8.40 2.43
N ARG A 303 10.65 9.33 2.74
CA ARG A 303 11.86 9.02 3.49
C ARG A 303 11.53 8.56 4.91
N VAL A 304 10.56 9.18 5.60
CA VAL A 304 10.11 8.75 6.92
C VAL A 304 9.55 7.34 6.87
N GLN A 305 8.62 7.08 5.95
CA GLN A 305 7.99 5.76 5.84
C GLN A 305 9.04 4.69 5.55
N GLY A 306 9.93 4.95 4.58
CA GLY A 306 11.03 4.04 4.27
C GLY A 306 11.96 3.82 5.46
N SER A 307 12.25 4.84 6.26
CA SER A 307 13.02 4.69 7.51
C SER A 307 12.35 3.69 8.45
N TYR A 308 11.04 3.83 8.63
CA TYR A 308 10.27 2.99 9.53
C TYR A 308 10.24 1.54 9.06
N ASP A 309 9.93 1.30 7.79
CA ASP A 309 9.89 -0.04 7.20
C ASP A 309 11.23 -0.75 7.35
N GLU A 310 12.34 -0.04 7.11
CA GLU A 310 13.69 -0.59 7.29
C GLU A 310 14.02 -0.95 8.74
N VAL A 311 13.50 -0.20 9.72
CA VAL A 311 13.66 -0.56 11.13
C VAL A 311 12.90 -1.84 11.45
N GLN A 312 11.70 -2.01 10.90
CA GLN A 312 10.92 -3.24 11.07
C GLN A 312 11.61 -4.45 10.44
N GLU A 313 12.31 -4.30 9.32
CA GLU A 313 13.11 -5.39 8.73
C GLU A 313 14.28 -5.82 9.61
N VAL A 314 14.90 -4.87 10.32
CA VAL A 314 16.07 -5.13 11.18
C VAL A 314 15.66 -5.59 12.58
N SER A 315 14.43 -5.26 13.01
CA SER A 315 13.88 -5.65 14.30
C SER A 315 13.15 -7.00 14.20
N ASP A 316 13.52 -8.02 14.98
CA ASP A 316 12.91 -9.37 14.82
C ASP A 316 11.43 -9.48 15.29
N GLY A 317 10.67 -8.40 15.44
CA GLY A 317 9.25 -8.41 15.83
C GLY A 317 8.91 -9.07 17.18
N GLY A 318 9.91 -9.54 17.93
CA GLY A 318 9.74 -10.26 19.18
C GLY A 318 9.53 -9.32 20.36
N ASN A 319 8.59 -9.68 21.24
CA ASN A 319 8.42 -9.09 22.56
C ASN A 319 9.69 -9.40 23.41
N SER A 320 10.74 -8.59 23.27
CA SER A 320 12.03 -8.82 23.92
C SER A 320 11.91 -8.57 25.42
N THR A 321 12.18 -9.59 26.23
CA THR A 321 12.27 -9.48 27.69
C THR A 321 13.62 -8.96 28.18
N ASN A 322 14.55 -8.63 27.27
CA ASN A 322 15.90 -8.17 27.58
C ASN A 322 16.13 -6.76 27.00
N CYS A 323 15.51 -5.79 27.66
CA CYS A 323 15.61 -4.36 27.37
C CYS A 323 16.29 -3.65 28.55
N ASP A 324 16.60 -2.36 28.39
CA ASP A 324 17.23 -1.50 29.41
C ASP A 324 18.72 -1.78 29.65
N PHE A 325 19.36 -2.44 28.68
CA PHE A 325 20.72 -2.93 28.87
C PHE A 325 21.54 -2.88 27.58
N ILE A 326 22.69 -2.22 27.67
CA ILE A 326 23.79 -2.36 26.74
C ILE A 326 24.74 -3.40 27.34
N PRO A 327 24.85 -4.63 26.79
CA PRO A 327 25.85 -5.61 27.20
C PRO A 327 27.22 -4.97 27.39
N PRO A 328 27.99 -5.39 28.42
CA PRO A 328 29.27 -4.78 28.73
C PRO A 328 30.05 -4.69 27.44
N GLY A 329 30.45 -3.47 27.08
CA GLY A 329 31.25 -3.20 25.91
C GLY A 329 32.45 -4.09 26.09
N ASN A 330 32.60 -5.08 25.22
CA ASN A 330 33.80 -5.89 25.23
C ASN A 330 35.00 -4.97 24.94
N ASP A 331 36.21 -5.52 24.99
CA ASP A 331 37.46 -4.81 24.73
C ASP A 331 37.56 -4.12 23.34
N ARG A 332 36.47 -4.08 22.57
CA ARG A 332 36.38 -3.51 21.22
C ARG A 332 35.57 -2.21 21.14
N THR A 333 34.82 -1.83 22.17
CA THR A 333 34.05 -0.56 22.16
C THR A 333 34.93 0.61 22.60
N ASN A 334 35.21 1.51 21.67
CA ASN A 334 36.06 2.67 21.86
C ASN A 334 35.23 3.95 22.04
N ARG A 335 35.89 4.97 22.58
CA ARG A 335 35.35 6.32 22.58
C ARG A 335 35.07 6.78 21.14
N GLY A 336 33.88 7.34 20.94
CA GLY A 336 33.34 7.77 19.66
C GLY A 336 32.59 6.67 18.90
N ASP A 337 32.75 5.39 19.21
CA ASP A 337 31.89 4.37 18.59
C ASP A 337 30.41 4.66 18.89
N VAL A 338 29.51 4.13 18.07
CA VAL A 338 28.07 4.40 18.18
C VAL A 338 27.28 3.12 18.27
N PHE A 339 26.02 3.20 18.68
CA PHE A 339 25.12 2.05 18.65
C PHE A 339 23.79 2.40 17.99
N PHE A 340 23.12 1.37 17.49
CA PHE A 340 21.72 1.38 17.08
C PHE A 340 20.96 0.39 17.95
N SER A 341 19.76 0.73 18.41
CA SER A 341 18.88 -0.22 19.10
C SER A 341 17.43 -0.03 18.67
N ASP A 342 16.58 -1.00 19.00
CA ASP A 342 15.13 -0.75 18.96
C ASP A 342 14.79 0.38 19.93
N ALA A 343 13.85 1.25 19.55
CA ALA A 343 13.25 2.23 20.44
C ALA A 343 12.02 1.62 21.13
N THR A 344 11.92 1.71 22.46
CA THR A 344 10.73 1.21 23.20
C THR A 344 9.85 2.30 23.78
N SER A 345 9.81 3.49 23.17
CA SER A 345 8.77 4.47 23.51
C SER A 345 7.42 3.76 23.48
N TYR A 346 6.80 3.59 24.66
CA TYR A 346 5.79 2.56 25.00
C TYR A 346 4.47 2.66 24.21
N ARG A 347 4.41 3.48 23.16
CA ARG A 347 3.22 3.83 22.38
C ARG A 347 3.49 4.04 20.88
N VAL A 348 4.74 3.93 20.42
CA VAL A 348 5.09 4.18 19.01
C VAL A 348 5.67 2.92 18.40
N ALA A 349 5.30 2.71 17.15
CA ALA A 349 6.03 1.98 16.14
C ALA A 349 7.58 2.12 16.34
N ASN A 350 8.32 1.00 16.34
CA ASN A 350 9.78 1.04 16.54
C ASN A 350 10.46 1.83 15.41
N HIS A 351 11.09 2.95 15.75
CA HIS A 351 11.78 3.86 14.83
C HIS A 351 13.30 3.91 15.06
N GLY A 352 13.81 3.05 15.95
CA GLY A 352 15.22 2.95 16.28
C GLY A 352 15.74 4.05 17.21
N HIS A 353 16.89 3.81 17.82
CA HIS A 353 17.57 4.75 18.72
C HIS A 353 19.08 4.68 18.56
N ASN A 354 19.78 5.79 18.79
CA ASN A 354 21.24 5.84 18.76
C ASN A 354 21.85 6.52 19.98
N GLY A 355 23.10 6.17 20.24
CA GLY A 355 23.98 6.91 21.13
C GLY A 355 25.43 6.80 20.71
N ILE A 356 26.25 7.64 21.32
CA ILE A 356 27.70 7.65 21.13
C ILE A 356 28.40 7.26 22.43
N PHE A 357 29.37 6.34 22.35
CA PHE A 357 30.19 5.92 23.48
C PHE A 357 31.20 7.02 23.79
N VAL A 358 31.27 7.43 25.06
CA VAL A 358 32.18 8.48 25.51
C VAL A 358 33.24 7.94 26.48
N ARG A 359 32.93 6.88 27.23
CA ARG A 359 33.91 6.28 28.14
C ARG A 359 33.64 4.79 28.29
N ASN A 360 34.70 4.00 28.27
CA ASN A 360 34.70 2.60 28.64
C ASN A 360 35.86 2.36 29.62
N ASP A 361 35.55 1.93 30.84
CA ASP A 361 36.57 1.66 31.87
C ASP A 361 37.23 0.28 31.72
N HIS A 362 36.77 -0.54 30.75
CA HIS A 362 37.32 -1.86 30.37
C HIS A 362 37.51 -2.83 31.55
N THR A 363 36.69 -2.71 32.61
CA THR A 363 36.77 -3.64 33.76
C THR A 363 35.94 -4.91 33.54
N GLY A 364 35.24 -4.99 32.40
CA GLY A 364 34.39 -6.11 32.00
C GLY A 364 32.97 -6.07 32.60
N GLY A 365 32.64 -5.01 33.33
CA GLY A 365 31.34 -4.78 33.95
C GLY A 365 30.40 -3.95 33.07
N THR A 366 29.11 -4.11 33.31
CA THR A 366 28.03 -3.40 32.58
C THR A 366 27.96 -1.92 32.93
N ASP A 367 28.46 -1.59 34.12
CA ASP A 367 28.56 -0.26 34.69
C ASP A 367 29.73 0.56 34.09
N ASP A 368 30.56 -0.04 33.25
CA ASP A 368 31.79 0.58 32.77
C ASP A 368 31.59 1.43 31.51
N ILE A 369 30.40 1.35 30.90
CA ILE A 369 30.09 2.02 29.64
C ILE A 369 29.30 3.30 29.88
N TRP A 370 29.84 4.38 29.35
CA TRP A 370 29.20 5.68 29.30
C TRP A 370 28.87 6.05 27.86
N THR A 371 27.64 6.47 27.65
CA THR A 371 27.18 7.02 26.37
C THR A 371 26.58 8.40 26.61
N VAL A 372 26.61 9.21 25.56
CA VAL A 372 25.78 10.40 25.50
C VAL A 372 24.65 10.14 24.52
N GLU A 373 23.42 10.39 24.97
CA GLU A 373 22.19 10.03 24.27
C GLU A 373 21.18 11.17 24.40
N ALA A 374 20.43 11.44 23.34
CA ALA A 374 19.21 12.24 23.40
C ALA A 374 18.03 11.28 23.56
N VAL A 375 17.32 11.36 24.68
CA VAL A 375 16.43 10.27 25.11
C VAL A 375 14.97 10.54 24.77
N ASP A 376 14.38 11.57 25.37
CA ASP A 376 12.99 12.00 25.16
C ASP A 376 12.79 13.44 25.69
N GLU A 377 11.58 13.98 25.64
CA GLU A 377 11.27 15.36 26.06
C GLU A 377 11.54 15.65 27.55
N GLU A 378 11.32 14.69 28.45
CA GLU A 378 11.68 14.81 29.88
C GLU A 378 13.20 14.65 30.08
N LEU A 379 13.72 13.77 29.23
CA LEU A 379 15.04 13.28 28.98
C LEU A 379 16.15 14.31 28.69
N GLY A 380 15.92 15.04 27.60
CA GLY A 380 16.93 15.80 26.88
C GLY A 380 18.16 14.96 26.49
N VAL A 381 19.25 15.67 26.21
CA VAL A 381 20.58 15.09 26.00
C VAL A 381 21.25 14.83 27.34
N ARG A 382 21.72 13.61 27.56
CA ARG A 382 22.33 13.23 28.85
C ARG A 382 23.38 12.14 28.74
N LEU A 383 24.17 12.09 29.80
CA LEU A 383 25.14 11.04 30.04
C LEU A 383 24.44 9.84 30.69
N LEU A 384 24.50 8.67 30.08
CA LEU A 384 23.93 7.43 30.58
C LEU A 384 25.01 6.39 30.88
N LYS A 385 24.81 5.67 31.98
CA LYS A 385 25.69 4.60 32.48
C LYS A 385 24.95 3.27 32.41
N GLY A 386 25.64 2.20 31.98
CA GLY A 386 25.19 0.79 32.04
C GLY A 386 23.67 0.53 32.20
N ASP A 387 23.27 0.38 33.46
CA ASP A 387 21.97 0.01 34.00
C ASP A 387 20.96 1.17 34.16
N ALA A 388 21.37 2.41 33.95
CA ALA A 388 20.52 3.60 34.03
C ALA A 388 19.67 3.82 32.76
N ARG A 389 19.82 2.98 31.74
CA ARG A 389 19.10 3.10 30.47
C ARG A 389 17.70 2.53 30.59
N LYS A 390 16.75 3.17 29.92
CA LYS A 390 15.40 2.64 29.72
C LYS A 390 15.13 2.61 28.23
N GLY A 391 14.61 1.50 27.74
CA GLY A 391 14.12 1.31 26.39
C GLY A 391 15.15 1.08 25.29
N VAL A 392 16.38 0.70 25.66
CA VAL A 392 17.38 0.20 24.73
C VAL A 392 17.30 -1.32 24.69
N CYS A 393 16.84 -1.88 23.57
CA CYS A 393 16.79 -3.33 23.37
C CYS A 393 17.70 -3.74 22.21
N ARG A 394 18.44 -4.84 22.41
CA ARG A 394 19.25 -5.49 21.35
C ARG A 394 20.17 -4.50 20.62
N PRO A 395 21.09 -3.81 21.33
CA PRO A 395 21.95 -2.85 20.68
C PRO A 395 22.90 -3.52 19.68
N ILE A 396 22.98 -2.94 18.49
CA ILE A 396 23.97 -3.21 17.47
C ILE A 396 25.07 -2.16 17.61
N TYR A 397 26.27 -2.60 17.92
CA TYR A 397 27.43 -1.72 18.05
C TYR A 397 28.05 -1.45 16.68
N LEU A 398 28.50 -0.21 16.50
CA LEU A 398 29.03 0.30 15.24
C LEU A 398 30.32 1.08 15.50
N SER A 399 31.37 0.71 14.78
CA SER A 399 32.56 1.55 14.66
C SER A 399 32.38 2.53 13.50
N VAL A 400 32.82 3.77 13.68
CA VAL A 400 32.78 4.79 12.61
C VAL A 400 34.09 4.76 11.83
N ASN A 401 34.02 4.69 10.50
CA ASN A 401 35.19 4.60 9.61
C ASN A 401 35.94 5.94 9.51
N THR A 402 36.71 6.26 10.55
CA THR A 402 37.54 7.46 10.65
C THR A 402 38.70 7.24 11.63
N ASP A 403 39.58 8.23 11.77
CA ASP A 403 40.70 8.18 12.72
C ASP A 403 40.25 8.39 14.18
N ASN A 404 41.10 7.97 15.12
CA ASN A 404 40.78 8.05 16.54
C ASN A 404 40.61 9.50 17.04
N ALA A 405 41.34 10.46 16.46
CA ALA A 405 41.23 11.87 16.85
C ALA A 405 39.83 12.43 16.53
N THR A 406 39.28 12.06 15.38
CA THR A 406 37.92 12.43 14.96
C THR A 406 36.88 11.77 15.85
N ARG A 407 37.05 10.48 16.21
CA ARG A 407 36.16 9.79 17.15
C ARG A 407 36.18 10.43 18.54
N ASP A 408 37.36 10.76 19.06
CA ASP A 408 37.52 11.42 20.36
C ASP A 408 36.87 12.81 20.38
N ALA A 409 37.05 13.58 19.30
CA ALA A 409 36.44 14.89 19.13
C ALA A 409 34.91 14.82 19.02
N ALA A 410 34.37 13.81 18.32
CA ALA A 410 32.92 13.59 18.24
C ALA A 410 32.34 13.27 19.63
N ALA A 411 32.97 12.35 20.38
CA ALA A 411 32.56 12.05 21.74
C ALA A 411 32.63 13.28 22.66
N ALA A 412 33.69 14.10 22.53
CA ALA A 412 33.84 15.33 23.31
C ALA A 412 32.77 16.38 22.96
N PHE A 413 32.40 16.49 21.68
CA PHE A 413 31.29 17.34 21.27
C PHE A 413 29.97 16.90 21.89
N ALA A 414 29.69 15.60 21.87
CA ALA A 414 28.46 15.05 22.45
C ALA A 414 28.39 15.31 23.96
N GLU A 415 29.48 15.11 24.70
CA GLU A 415 29.56 15.45 26.14
C GLU A 415 29.22 16.92 26.42
N GLN A 416 29.61 17.84 25.54
CA GLN A 416 29.28 19.26 25.69
C GLN A 416 27.80 19.57 25.45
N GLN A 417 27.05 18.67 24.82
CA GLN A 417 25.61 18.85 24.59
C GLN A 417 24.76 18.35 25.78
N VAL A 418 25.36 17.69 26.77
CA VAL A 418 24.63 17.21 27.97
C VAL A 418 23.90 18.37 28.66
N GLY A 419 22.60 18.19 28.91
CA GLY A 419 21.70 19.18 29.49
C GLY A 419 20.85 19.94 28.48
N LYS A 420 21.08 19.77 27.17
CA LYS A 420 20.23 20.32 26.11
C LYS A 420 18.90 19.59 25.98
N GLY A 421 17.91 20.23 25.34
CA GLY A 421 16.57 19.67 25.15
C GLY A 421 16.52 18.51 24.15
N TYR A 422 15.35 17.89 24.02
CA TYR A 422 15.09 16.87 23.01
C TYR A 422 14.34 17.47 21.83
N ASN A 423 14.77 17.14 20.62
CA ASN A 423 14.12 17.57 19.39
C ASN A 423 13.14 16.49 18.90
N GLY A 424 11.84 16.73 18.99
CA GLY A 424 10.82 15.79 18.47
C GLY A 424 10.69 15.79 16.95
N ASN A 425 11.26 16.79 16.26
CA ASN A 425 11.15 16.90 14.80
C ASN A 425 12.26 16.07 14.12
N PHE A 426 11.92 14.90 13.58
CA PHE A 426 12.85 14.05 12.82
C PHE A 426 12.98 14.42 11.34
N LEU A 427 12.11 15.30 10.84
CA LEU A 427 11.92 15.54 9.40
C LEU A 427 13.01 16.43 8.79
N LEU A 428 13.49 17.42 9.55
CA LEU A 428 14.36 18.50 9.06
C LEU A 428 15.58 18.69 9.95
N THR A 429 16.22 17.60 10.36
CA THR A 429 17.28 17.61 11.38
C THR A 429 18.66 17.94 10.83
N ARG A 430 18.82 18.02 9.50
CA ARG A 430 20.07 18.39 8.83
C ARG A 430 20.28 19.89 8.68
N THR A 431 19.35 20.70 9.19
CA THR A 431 19.34 22.17 9.06
C THR A 431 20.45 22.86 9.84
N GLN A 432 20.88 22.30 10.98
CA GLN A 432 21.99 22.86 11.76
C GLN A 432 22.75 21.81 12.58
N VAL A 433 24.08 21.98 12.64
CA VAL A 433 24.99 21.17 13.48
C VAL A 433 24.94 21.60 14.94
N TYR A 434 24.61 22.87 15.21
CA TYR A 434 24.56 23.44 16.55
C TYR A 434 23.13 23.84 16.87
N ASP A 435 22.55 23.22 17.89
CA ASP A 435 21.15 23.40 18.28
C ASP A 435 21.01 23.41 19.81
N ASP A 436 19.93 24.00 20.34
CA ASP A 436 19.58 23.95 21.77
C ASP A 436 18.87 22.65 22.16
N SER A 437 18.49 21.84 21.16
CA SER A 437 17.90 20.51 21.34
C SER A 437 18.37 19.53 20.26
N TYR A 438 18.43 18.24 20.59
CA TYR A 438 18.79 17.20 19.60
C TYR A 438 17.88 15.99 19.75
N ASN A 439 17.65 15.27 18.64
CA ASN A 439 17.21 13.88 18.71
C ASN A 439 18.42 12.91 18.69
N CYS A 440 18.16 11.63 18.93
CA CYS A 440 19.21 10.63 19.13
C CYS A 440 20.18 10.52 17.94
N SER A 441 19.64 10.46 16.71
CA SER A 441 20.44 10.35 15.50
C SER A 441 21.05 11.68 15.05
N GLN A 442 20.34 12.80 15.25
CA GLN A 442 20.84 14.15 14.96
C GLN A 442 22.06 14.48 15.83
N LEU A 443 22.03 14.13 17.13
CA LEU A 443 23.15 14.35 18.05
C LEU A 443 24.42 13.65 17.57
N VAL A 444 24.29 12.38 17.20
CA VAL A 444 25.42 11.56 16.75
C VAL A 444 25.94 12.05 15.39
N TRP A 445 25.05 12.42 14.47
CA TRP A 445 25.44 13.05 13.20
C TRP A 445 26.15 14.38 13.39
N ALA A 446 25.59 15.28 14.22
CA ALA A 446 26.15 16.59 14.51
C ALA A 446 27.55 16.48 15.13
N ALA A 447 27.75 15.53 16.05
CA ALA A 447 29.05 15.25 16.66
C ALA A 447 30.14 14.95 15.61
N TYR A 448 29.82 14.11 14.63
CA TYR A 448 30.78 13.74 13.59
C TYR A 448 30.93 14.78 12.48
N LYS A 449 29.85 15.52 12.15
CA LYS A 449 29.95 16.69 11.28
C LYS A 449 30.84 17.76 11.90
N HIS A 450 30.71 18.02 13.19
CA HIS A 450 31.59 18.94 13.92
C HIS A 450 33.04 18.44 13.93
N ALA A 451 33.26 17.21 14.40
CA ALA A 451 34.60 16.64 14.59
C ALA A 451 35.42 16.57 13.30
N SER A 452 34.78 16.33 12.16
CA SER A 452 35.41 16.24 10.85
C SER A 452 35.56 17.58 10.12
N GLY A 453 35.15 18.70 10.73
CA GLY A 453 35.08 20.00 10.03
C GLY A 453 34.08 20.01 8.87
N GLY A 454 33.06 19.15 8.93
CA GLY A 454 32.02 18.98 7.92
C GLY A 454 32.29 17.89 6.87
N GLY A 455 33.49 17.28 6.88
CA GLY A 455 33.92 16.33 5.85
C GLY A 455 33.32 14.92 5.96
N LEU A 456 32.79 14.53 7.12
CA LEU A 456 32.23 13.19 7.36
C LEU A 456 30.73 13.26 7.66
N ASP A 457 29.91 12.71 6.77
CA ASP A 457 28.50 12.45 7.03
C ASP A 457 28.29 10.98 7.39
N ILE A 458 28.17 10.71 8.69
CA ILE A 458 27.99 9.35 9.20
C ILE A 458 26.59 8.78 8.95
N SER A 459 25.67 9.55 8.36
CA SER A 459 24.35 9.09 7.94
C SER A 459 24.26 8.84 6.43
N GLU A 460 25.36 9.05 5.69
CA GLU A 460 25.39 8.90 4.25
C GLU A 460 25.34 7.42 3.82
N ARG A 461 24.45 7.12 2.88
CA ARG A 461 24.27 5.77 2.32
C ARG A 461 24.76 5.69 0.88
N TYR A 462 25.09 4.47 0.44
CA TYR A 462 25.43 4.20 -0.96
C TYR A 462 24.49 3.14 -1.58
N PRO A 463 23.87 3.42 -2.74
CA PRO A 463 23.90 4.69 -3.47
C PRO A 463 23.21 5.82 -2.69
N TYR A 464 23.72 7.05 -2.83
CA TYR A 464 23.16 8.24 -2.18
C TYR A 464 21.75 8.50 -2.72
N GLN A 465 20.77 8.64 -1.83
CA GLN A 465 19.36 8.88 -2.18
C GLN A 465 18.92 10.28 -1.73
N PRO A 466 19.19 11.32 -2.53
CA PRO A 466 18.60 12.63 -2.30
C PRO A 466 17.14 12.66 -2.78
N PRO A 467 16.32 13.52 -2.18
CA PRO A 467 16.69 14.46 -1.12
C PRO A 467 16.61 13.81 0.27
N ASN A 468 17.56 14.14 1.14
CA ASN A 468 17.59 13.63 2.51
C ASN A 468 17.67 14.79 3.50
N PHE A 469 16.51 15.19 4.01
CA PHE A 469 16.30 16.36 4.87
C PHE A 469 16.45 16.05 6.37
N GLY A 470 16.33 14.77 6.74
CA GLY A 470 16.48 14.28 8.09
C GLY A 470 17.69 13.35 8.25
N VAL A 471 18.10 13.14 9.49
CA VAL A 471 18.93 12.02 9.92
C VAL A 471 18.02 11.11 10.71
N TYR A 472 17.95 9.85 10.31
CA TYR A 472 17.16 8.83 11.01
C TYR A 472 18.08 7.79 11.64
N PRO A 473 17.66 7.10 12.72
CA PRO A 473 18.53 6.16 13.40
C PRO A 473 19.08 5.03 12.53
N ILE A 474 18.23 4.56 11.63
CA ILE A 474 18.56 3.53 10.64
C ILE A 474 19.63 3.99 9.64
N ASP A 475 19.77 5.30 9.40
CA ASP A 475 20.84 5.84 8.54
C ASP A 475 22.22 5.58 9.11
N ILE A 476 22.38 5.76 10.42
CA ILE A 476 23.66 5.48 11.07
C ILE A 476 23.97 3.99 11.00
N LEU A 477 22.98 3.11 11.14
CA LEU A 477 23.17 1.66 11.03
C LEU A 477 23.55 1.19 9.61
N LYS A 478 22.90 1.76 8.59
CA LYS A 478 23.10 1.37 7.18
C LYS A 478 24.14 2.24 6.45
N SER A 479 24.76 3.17 7.15
CA SER A 479 25.76 4.09 6.60
C SER A 479 27.02 3.35 6.15
N HIS A 480 27.54 3.73 4.99
CA HIS A 480 28.81 3.21 4.48
C HIS A 480 30.02 3.71 5.28
N ASN A 481 29.82 4.71 6.15
CA ASN A 481 30.81 5.25 7.07
C ASN A 481 30.77 4.56 8.44
N THR A 482 29.95 3.51 8.62
CA THR A 482 29.92 2.71 9.84
C THR A 482 30.12 1.22 9.55
N ARG A 483 30.59 0.47 10.54
CA ARG A 483 30.76 -0.98 10.46
C ARG A 483 30.34 -1.64 11.75
N ARG A 484 29.47 -2.66 11.65
CA ARG A 484 29.10 -3.55 12.77
C ARG A 484 30.34 -4.23 13.33
N PHE A 485 30.44 -4.32 14.65
CA PHE A 485 31.43 -5.19 15.26
C PHE A 485 31.07 -6.65 14.95
N GLU A 486 32.05 -7.42 14.47
CA GLU A 486 31.92 -8.86 14.17
C GLU A 486 31.99 -9.74 15.41
#